data_AF-A0A4Z1CDV0-F1
#
_entry.id   AF-A0A4Z1CDV0-F1
#
_cell.length_a   1.000
_cell.length_b   1.000
_cell.length_c   1.000
_cell.angle_alpha   90.00
_cell.angle_beta   90.00
_cell.angle_gamma   90.00
#
_symmetry.space_group_name_H-M   'P 1'
#
loop_
_entity.id
_entity.type
_entity.pdbx_description
1 polymer ?
#
loop_
_entity_poly.entity_id
_entity_poly.type
_entity_poly.pdbx_seq_one_letter_code
_entity_poly.pdbx_strand_id
1 'polypeptide(L)'
;MTSPSTTPPAPRALAGPLACLVAGLLAVATLVVVPVVPAAGANDRADRWAGYRIPSTGRAAGGWIGGYRLGRTPVFVITPERRPNRAGFRRADPTNDLAGRRGPSRRETQRAAWILSKYGGYREARQAAAVDAAVLHLLGDREWRLGGARGAARVGASGDPATVRRYVRLMLRDSRASAGRHRVAVVPATADVGGVTAVTVRVTDGHGGPVAGLPVTVTSPDGGTSEPAAGPVAAVTGDDGRAVVRLAAPVAGWRTVVARVGQVPEHRLRVRGADRRGQAAVAEGGVRRVVVASARVAVRGTQTLSIAADPGQLVVGSPARVVATVGGDGSNRMAIASLHGPFSSDGGAHCSPAPTAEVSAMVTADGAYAMPAVAPAGGGYFAWRVVVSGTDASTPVASCGAVVKVRAKSAATLDWAPAVPAAKGNVTATATVSGIPFPAPVDVRITLYQDGGCGSSIDVDEVRRFGNGAISSTFYVPAAGTYSWRAEVVPGELWVGTPPPCLPMTVS
;
A
#
# COMPACT_ATOMS: atom_id res chain seq x y z
N MET A 1 -48.97 -30.98 -8.61
CA MET A 1 -48.94 -32.31 -7.96
C MET A 1 -47.79 -32.31 -6.96
N THR A 2 -48.20 -32.56 -5.72
CA THR A 2 -47.49 -32.73 -4.46
C THR A 2 -46.09 -33.35 -4.50
N SER A 3 -45.18 -32.79 -3.69
CA SER A 3 -43.95 -33.40 -3.18
C SER A 3 -44.22 -34.77 -2.50
N PRO A 4 -43.18 -35.60 -2.26
CA PRO A 4 -42.49 -35.44 -0.97
C PRO A 4 -40.96 -35.70 -0.99
N SER A 5 -40.37 -35.10 0.03
CA SER A 5 -39.05 -35.28 0.65
C SER A 5 -38.80 -36.68 1.21
N THR A 6 -37.55 -37.16 1.14
CA THR A 6 -37.04 -38.22 2.04
C THR A 6 -35.54 -38.05 2.30
N THR A 7 -35.23 -37.83 3.57
CA THR A 7 -33.91 -37.87 4.24
C THR A 7 -33.46 -39.32 4.45
N PRO A 8 -32.14 -39.63 4.47
CA PRO A 8 -31.63 -40.83 5.11
C PRO A 8 -30.72 -40.54 6.34
N PRO A 9 -30.49 -41.56 7.20
CA PRO A 9 -30.23 -41.37 8.63
C PRO A 9 -28.75 -41.36 9.03
N ALA A 10 -28.50 -40.89 10.25
CA ALA A 10 -27.24 -41.00 10.97
C ALA A 10 -26.94 -42.45 11.40
N PRO A 11 -25.66 -42.88 11.44
CA PRO A 11 -25.24 -44.03 12.23
C PRO A 11 -24.74 -43.63 13.63
N ARG A 12 -25.18 -44.41 14.62
CA ARG A 12 -24.79 -44.38 16.02
C ARG A 12 -23.40 -44.99 16.25
N ALA A 13 -22.83 -44.53 17.36
CA ALA A 13 -21.60 -44.91 18.05
C ALA A 13 -21.24 -46.41 18.11
N LEU A 14 -19.94 -46.67 18.07
CA LEU A 14 -19.28 -47.80 18.72
C LEU A 14 -18.25 -47.26 19.72
N ALA A 15 -18.39 -47.72 20.96
CA ALA A 15 -17.48 -47.54 22.09
C ALA A 15 -16.23 -48.43 21.90
N GLY A 16 -15.01 -47.92 22.11
CA GLY A 16 -14.27 -47.91 23.39
C GLY A 16 -12.83 -48.42 23.15
N PRO A 17 -11.95 -48.57 24.15
CA PRO A 17 -11.47 -47.61 25.15
C PRO A 17 -9.91 -47.51 25.17
N LEU A 18 -9.36 -46.79 26.16
CA LEU A 18 -7.93 -46.58 26.52
C LEU A 18 -7.18 -45.52 25.67
N ALA A 19 -6.41 -44.59 26.22
CA ALA A 19 -5.74 -44.53 27.51
C ALA A 19 -5.60 -43.09 28.02
N CYS A 20 -5.64 -42.98 29.35
CA CYS A 20 -5.37 -41.81 30.16
C CYS A 20 -4.01 -41.15 29.85
N LEU A 21 -4.01 -39.83 29.70
CA LEU A 21 -2.91 -38.99 30.17
C LEU A 21 -3.48 -37.63 30.60
N VAL A 22 -3.82 -37.59 31.89
CA VAL A 22 -4.15 -36.38 32.65
C VAL A 22 -2.84 -35.67 32.97
N ALA A 23 -2.58 -34.55 32.33
CA ALA A 23 -1.62 -33.56 32.83
C ALA A 23 -2.43 -32.34 33.31
N GLY A 24 -2.81 -32.39 34.58
CA GLY A 24 -3.41 -31.28 35.28
C GLY A 24 -2.37 -30.19 35.53
N LEU A 25 -2.58 -29.01 34.98
CA LEU A 25 -1.93 -27.78 35.45
C LEU A 25 -2.90 -27.09 36.41
N LEU A 26 -2.63 -27.34 37.69
CA LEU A 26 -3.20 -26.65 38.84
C LEU A 26 -3.06 -25.13 38.67
N ALA A 27 -4.19 -24.46 38.50
CA ALA A 27 -4.32 -23.05 38.78
C ALA A 27 -4.19 -22.84 40.30
N VAL A 28 -2.96 -22.60 40.77
CA VAL A 28 -2.72 -22.09 42.12
C VAL A 28 -3.21 -20.65 42.15
N ALA A 29 -4.45 -20.46 42.60
CA ALA A 29 -4.96 -19.17 43.03
C ALA A 29 -4.22 -18.77 44.32
N THR A 30 -3.06 -18.13 44.19
CA THR A 30 -2.46 -17.38 45.28
C THR A 30 -3.37 -16.19 45.57
N LEU A 31 -4.15 -16.33 46.64
CA LEU A 31 -4.77 -15.23 47.37
C LEU A 31 -3.65 -14.32 47.88
N VAL A 32 -3.19 -13.42 47.02
CA VAL A 32 -2.39 -12.27 47.45
C VAL A 32 -3.35 -11.39 48.22
N VAL A 33 -3.33 -11.54 49.54
CA VAL A 33 -3.75 -10.47 50.46
C VAL A 33 -2.88 -9.29 50.08
N VAL A 34 -3.41 -8.44 49.20
CA VAL A 34 -2.84 -7.13 48.95
C VAL A 34 -2.89 -6.46 50.31
N PRO A 35 -1.75 -6.15 50.96
CA PRO A 35 -1.82 -5.29 52.12
C PRO A 35 -2.56 -4.04 51.64
N VAL A 36 -3.68 -3.72 52.28
CA VAL A 36 -4.31 -2.42 52.15
C VAL A 36 -3.24 -1.46 52.64
N VAL A 37 -2.38 -1.02 51.72
CA VAL A 37 -1.45 0.07 51.96
C VAL A 37 -2.37 1.22 52.29
N PRO A 38 -2.34 1.77 53.52
CA PRO A 38 -3.09 2.96 53.80
C PRO A 38 -2.65 3.99 52.75
N ALA A 39 -3.61 4.52 52.01
CA ALA A 39 -3.39 5.56 51.01
C ALA A 39 -2.45 6.58 51.65
N ALA A 40 -1.24 6.69 51.09
CA ALA A 40 -0.23 7.58 51.61
C ALA A 40 -0.85 8.97 51.74
N GLY A 41 -1.07 9.40 52.99
CA GLY A 41 -1.34 10.78 53.34
C GLY A 41 -0.08 11.59 53.07
N ALA A 42 0.27 11.75 51.80
CA ALA A 42 1.22 12.76 51.38
C ALA A 42 0.63 14.10 51.79
N ASN A 43 1.45 14.99 52.36
CA ASN A 43 1.03 16.34 52.69
C ASN A 43 0.36 17.00 51.46
N ASP A 44 -0.98 17.01 51.43
CA ASP A 44 -1.78 17.63 50.37
C ASP A 44 -1.79 19.17 50.47
N ARG A 45 -0.89 19.72 51.29
CA ARG A 45 -0.65 21.16 51.41
C ARG A 45 0.39 21.58 50.39
N ALA A 46 0.11 22.67 49.69
CA ALA A 46 1.02 23.21 48.70
C ALA A 46 2.12 24.02 49.39
N ASP A 47 3.36 23.58 49.23
CA ASP A 47 4.54 24.30 49.74
C ASP A 47 5.06 25.28 48.70
N ARG A 48 5.64 26.40 49.15
CA ARG A 48 6.27 27.36 48.24
C ARG A 48 7.45 26.68 47.54
N TRP A 49 7.50 26.78 46.21
CA TRP A 49 8.48 26.04 45.42
C TRP A 49 9.48 26.93 44.69
N ALA A 50 9.00 27.91 43.91
CA ALA A 50 9.85 28.83 43.16
C ALA A 50 9.11 30.16 42.99
N GLY A 51 9.77 31.28 43.31
CA GLY A 51 9.13 32.60 43.27
C GLY A 51 9.70 33.57 44.30
N TYR A 52 8.92 34.61 44.61
CA TYR A 52 9.28 35.67 45.55
C TYR A 52 8.24 35.81 46.65
N ARG A 53 8.70 36.19 47.85
CA ARG A 53 7.80 36.70 48.89
C ARG A 53 7.28 38.07 48.47
N ILE A 54 5.99 38.31 48.68
CA ILE A 54 5.34 39.59 48.46
C ILE A 54 4.49 39.95 49.70
N PRO A 55 4.03 41.19 49.85
CA PRO A 55 3.14 41.57 50.95
C PRO A 55 1.92 40.64 51.06
N SER A 56 1.52 40.34 52.30
CA SER A 56 0.30 39.57 52.55
C SER A 56 -0.93 40.44 52.32
N THR A 57 -1.97 39.85 51.73
CA THR A 57 -3.28 40.49 51.51
C THR A 57 -4.41 39.75 52.24
N GLY A 58 -4.09 38.72 53.03
CA GLY A 58 -5.06 37.80 53.62
C GLY A 58 -5.76 36.87 52.60
N ARG A 59 -5.49 37.03 51.30
CA ARG A 59 -6.00 36.20 50.20
C ARG A 59 -4.88 35.37 49.57
N ALA A 60 -5.25 34.41 48.72
CA ALA A 60 -4.29 33.54 48.03
C ALA A 60 -3.34 34.31 47.07
N ALA A 61 -3.72 35.53 46.69
CA ALA A 61 -2.90 36.43 45.89
C ALA A 61 -1.87 37.26 46.68
N GLY A 62 -1.74 37.06 47.99
CA GLY A 62 -0.72 37.71 48.82
C GLY A 62 0.35 36.74 49.28
N GLY A 63 1.43 37.25 49.88
CA GLY A 63 2.45 36.45 50.56
C GLY A 63 3.46 35.74 49.66
N TRP A 64 3.07 35.35 48.44
CA TRP A 64 3.94 34.70 47.45
C TRP A 64 3.49 34.99 46.02
N ILE A 65 4.45 35.26 45.11
CA ILE A 65 4.28 35.24 43.65
C ILE A 65 5.17 34.14 43.08
N GLY A 66 4.56 33.18 42.38
CA GLY A 66 5.25 32.05 41.78
C GLY A 66 4.56 30.72 41.99
N GLY A 67 5.30 29.64 41.77
CA GLY A 67 4.82 28.28 41.88
C GLY A 67 4.86 27.74 43.30
N TYR A 68 3.93 26.85 43.58
CA TYR A 68 3.91 25.97 44.74
C TYR A 68 4.17 24.53 44.30
N ARG A 69 4.29 23.61 45.24
CA ARG A 69 4.47 22.18 44.98
C ARG A 69 3.53 21.35 45.84
N LEU A 70 2.83 20.41 45.20
CA LEU A 70 2.06 19.35 45.84
C LEU A 70 2.77 18.02 45.56
N GLY A 71 3.44 17.48 46.58
CA GLY A 71 4.33 16.34 46.40
C GLY A 71 5.47 16.66 45.42
N ARG A 72 5.42 16.12 44.19
CA ARG A 72 6.38 16.41 43.12
C ARG A 72 5.84 17.33 42.03
N THR A 73 4.54 17.65 42.09
CA THR A 73 3.84 18.38 41.03
C THR A 73 3.88 19.88 41.32
N PRO A 74 4.45 20.70 40.43
CA PRO A 74 4.36 22.14 40.56
C PRO A 74 2.93 22.61 40.28
N VAL A 75 2.43 23.57 41.06
CA VAL A 75 1.07 24.09 40.92
C VAL A 75 1.03 25.61 41.09
N PHE A 76 0.06 26.26 40.45
CA PHE A 76 -0.09 27.72 40.42
C PHE A 76 -1.51 28.11 40.82
N VAL A 77 -1.66 29.19 41.59
CA VAL A 77 -2.96 29.65 42.06
C VAL A 77 -3.76 30.22 40.88
N ILE A 78 -5.00 29.78 40.72
CA ILE A 78 -5.89 30.25 39.64
C ILE A 78 -7.12 31.00 40.16
N THR A 79 -7.35 31.00 41.48
CA THR A 79 -8.43 31.77 42.13
C THR A 79 -7.84 32.73 43.17
N PRO A 80 -7.21 33.83 42.74
CA PRO A 80 -6.39 34.70 43.60
C PRO A 80 -7.17 35.33 44.77
N GLU A 81 -8.47 35.56 44.60
CA GLU A 81 -9.32 36.22 45.62
C GLU A 81 -9.81 35.32 46.75
N ARG A 82 -9.58 34.00 46.65
CA ARG A 82 -10.01 33.04 47.66
C ARG A 82 -9.05 33.02 48.85
N ARG A 83 -9.47 32.42 49.96
CA ARG A 83 -8.58 32.19 51.11
C ARG A 83 -7.45 31.23 50.71
N PRO A 84 -6.23 31.40 51.21
CA PRO A 84 -5.16 30.42 51.02
C PRO A 84 -5.63 29.01 51.41
N ASN A 85 -5.29 28.01 50.60
CA ASN A 85 -5.71 26.64 50.87
C ASN A 85 -4.87 26.05 52.02
N ARG A 86 -5.54 25.63 53.09
CA ARG A 86 -4.94 24.96 54.25
C ARG A 86 -5.47 23.54 54.45
N ALA A 87 -6.54 23.20 53.73
CA ALA A 87 -7.32 21.99 53.94
C ALA A 87 -6.88 20.82 53.05
N GLY A 88 -6.22 21.10 51.93
CA GLY A 88 -5.89 20.09 50.93
C GLY A 88 -6.56 20.39 49.59
N PHE A 89 -6.15 19.64 48.57
CA PHE A 89 -6.67 19.76 47.21
C PHE A 89 -7.26 18.44 46.74
N ARG A 90 -8.38 18.54 46.03
CA ARG A 90 -8.97 17.42 45.31
C ARG A 90 -8.04 16.93 44.20
N ARG A 91 -8.34 15.74 43.68
CA ARG A 91 -7.71 15.19 42.48
C ARG A 91 -7.82 16.17 41.31
N ALA A 92 -6.77 16.23 40.49
CA ALA A 92 -6.76 17.08 39.31
C ALA A 92 -7.81 16.64 38.28
N ASP A 93 -8.57 17.61 37.78
CA ASP A 93 -9.59 17.46 36.75
C ASP A 93 -9.13 18.20 35.46
N PRO A 94 -8.99 17.51 34.32
CA PRO A 94 -8.62 18.14 33.06
C PRO A 94 -9.82 18.88 32.44
N THR A 95 -9.78 20.22 32.44
CA THR A 95 -10.79 21.06 31.81
C THR A 95 -10.30 21.73 30.53
N ASN A 96 -11.18 21.81 29.53
CA ASN A 96 -10.99 22.62 28.34
C ASN A 96 -11.50 24.06 28.51
N ASP A 97 -12.36 24.27 29.50
CA ASP A 97 -13.07 25.52 29.67
C ASP A 97 -13.39 25.77 31.15
N LEU A 98 -12.90 26.89 31.66
CA LEU A 98 -13.26 27.40 32.98
C LEU A 98 -14.42 28.41 32.91
N ALA A 99 -15.01 28.61 31.73
CA ALA A 99 -16.11 29.55 31.53
C ALA A 99 -17.34 29.17 32.37
N GLY A 100 -17.60 29.99 33.39
CA GLY A 100 -18.96 30.35 33.76
C GLY A 100 -19.40 31.61 33.00
N ARG A 101 -20.57 32.20 33.31
CA ARG A 101 -21.08 33.43 32.66
C ARG A 101 -20.16 34.67 32.75
N ARG A 102 -19.13 34.65 33.60
CA ARG A 102 -18.14 35.72 33.81
C ARG A 102 -16.69 35.18 33.88
N GLY A 103 -16.46 33.92 33.49
CA GLY A 103 -15.17 33.25 33.58
C GLY A 103 -14.27 33.50 32.36
N PRO A 104 -13.01 33.04 32.39
CA PRO A 104 -12.12 33.11 31.24
C PRO A 104 -12.69 32.30 30.08
N SER A 105 -12.47 32.76 28.86
CA SER A 105 -12.88 32.05 27.65
C SER A 105 -12.15 30.70 27.52
N ARG A 106 -12.73 29.78 26.75
CA ARG A 106 -12.06 28.55 26.32
C ARG A 106 -10.66 28.81 25.76
N ARG A 107 -10.49 29.87 24.96
CA ARG A 107 -9.21 30.25 24.36
C ARG A 107 -8.19 30.67 25.42
N GLU A 108 -8.60 31.47 26.41
CA GLU A 108 -7.74 31.85 27.54
C GLU A 108 -7.37 30.64 28.39
N THR A 109 -8.32 29.73 28.63
CA THR A 109 -8.07 28.46 29.34
C THR A 109 -7.01 27.60 28.63
N GLN A 110 -7.11 27.45 27.31
CA GLN A 110 -6.10 26.72 26.51
C GLN A 110 -4.73 27.40 26.51
N ARG A 111 -4.70 28.74 26.48
CA ARG A 111 -3.45 29.51 26.58
C ARG A 111 -2.79 29.33 27.94
N ALA A 112 -3.57 29.35 29.03
CA ALA A 112 -3.05 29.09 30.37
C ALA A 112 -2.52 27.66 30.50
N ALA A 113 -3.24 26.67 29.99
CA ALA A 113 -2.80 25.27 29.95
C ALA A 113 -1.46 25.12 29.19
N TRP A 114 -1.32 25.80 28.05
CA TRP A 114 -0.08 25.78 27.28
C TRP A 114 1.09 26.44 28.04
N ILE A 115 0.88 27.60 28.67
CA ILE A 115 1.90 28.28 29.48
C ILE A 115 2.36 27.38 30.64
N LEU A 116 1.40 26.78 31.35
CA LEU A 116 1.70 25.87 32.45
C LEU A 116 2.45 24.63 31.97
N SER A 117 2.06 24.05 30.84
CA SER A 117 2.72 22.87 30.24
C SER A 117 4.16 23.16 29.82
N LYS A 118 4.37 24.30 29.15
CA LYS A 118 5.69 24.68 28.62
C LYS A 118 6.60 25.18 29.73
N TYR A 119 6.13 26.13 30.55
CA TYR A 119 6.95 26.90 31.50
C TYR A 119 6.68 26.61 32.99
N GLY A 120 5.59 25.92 33.34
CA GLY A 120 5.22 25.69 34.74
C GLY A 120 6.11 24.68 35.49
N GLY A 121 7.04 24.01 34.80
CA GLY A 121 8.00 23.07 35.39
C GLY A 121 9.35 23.68 35.79
N TYR A 122 9.60 24.95 35.48
CA TYR A 122 10.89 25.60 35.73
C TYR A 122 11.05 26.05 37.19
N ARG A 123 12.26 25.86 37.74
CA ARG A 123 12.59 26.15 39.14
C ARG A 123 13.08 27.58 39.40
N GLU A 124 13.35 28.36 38.35
CA GLU A 124 13.86 29.72 38.50
C GLU A 124 12.78 30.66 39.04
N ALA A 125 13.11 31.45 40.08
CA ALA A 125 12.16 32.35 40.74
C ALA A 125 11.51 33.36 39.79
N ARG A 126 12.29 33.99 38.90
CA ARG A 126 11.81 34.94 37.88
C ARG A 126 10.78 34.30 36.95
N GLN A 127 11.09 33.11 36.45
CA GLN A 127 10.22 32.41 35.52
C GLN A 127 8.96 31.89 36.20
N ALA A 128 9.06 31.33 37.41
CA ALA A 128 7.90 30.87 38.16
C ALA A 128 6.95 32.03 38.51
N ALA A 129 7.48 33.18 38.93
CA ALA A 129 6.70 34.40 39.16
C ALA A 129 6.01 34.91 37.87
N ALA A 130 6.71 34.83 36.74
CA ALA A 130 6.13 35.17 35.44
C ALA A 130 5.03 34.19 35.00
N VAL A 131 5.18 32.89 35.23
CA VAL A 131 4.12 31.90 34.95
C VAL A 131 2.88 32.21 35.77
N ASP A 132 3.03 32.45 37.07
CA ASP A 132 1.93 32.83 37.96
C ASP A 132 1.20 34.07 37.46
N ALA A 133 1.93 35.16 37.17
CA ALA A 133 1.35 36.39 36.65
C ALA A 133 0.70 36.23 35.26
N ALA A 134 1.28 35.41 34.36
CA ALA A 134 0.73 35.15 33.04
C ALA A 134 -0.56 34.29 33.10
N VAL A 135 -0.62 33.33 34.02
CA VAL A 135 -1.83 32.53 34.26
C VAL A 135 -2.93 33.40 34.84
N LEU A 136 -2.65 34.25 35.84
CA LEU A 136 -3.64 35.18 36.38
C LEU A 136 -4.07 36.24 35.37
N HIS A 137 -3.20 36.67 34.46
CA HIS A 137 -3.58 37.55 33.35
C HIS A 137 -4.69 36.93 32.47
N LEU A 138 -4.65 35.61 32.28
CA LEU A 138 -5.59 34.89 31.42
C LEU A 138 -6.85 34.43 32.17
N LEU A 139 -6.69 33.97 33.41
CA LEU A 139 -7.75 33.30 34.16
C LEU A 139 -8.45 34.21 35.19
N GLY A 140 -7.78 35.29 35.60
CA GLY A 140 -8.35 36.29 36.51
C GLY A 140 -9.25 37.29 35.79
N ASP A 141 -9.86 38.19 36.56
CA ASP A 141 -10.57 39.33 36.01
C ASP A 141 -9.62 40.37 35.37
N ARG A 142 -10.17 41.49 34.89
CA ARG A 142 -9.38 42.54 34.22
C ARG A 142 -8.33 43.19 35.13
N GLU A 143 -8.53 43.20 36.45
CA GLU A 143 -7.58 43.78 37.41
C GLU A 143 -6.31 42.92 37.54
N TRP A 144 -6.41 41.61 37.26
CA TRP A 144 -5.31 40.65 37.29
C TRP A 144 -4.44 40.64 36.04
N ARG A 145 -4.84 41.36 34.99
CA ARG A 145 -4.00 41.56 33.80
C ARG A 145 -2.72 42.29 34.16
N LEU A 146 -1.68 42.11 33.35
CA LEU A 146 -0.34 42.68 33.60
C LEU A 146 -0.34 44.21 33.76
N GLY A 147 -1.27 44.90 33.08
CA GLY A 147 -1.48 46.35 33.21
C GLY A 147 -2.65 46.74 34.13
N GLY A 148 -3.37 45.77 34.69
CA GLY A 148 -4.41 46.02 35.69
C GLY A 148 -3.78 46.30 37.06
N ALA A 149 -4.52 47.00 37.93
CA ALA A 149 -3.99 47.45 39.23
C ALA A 149 -3.43 46.29 40.08
N ARG A 150 -4.18 45.18 40.24
CA ARG A 150 -3.75 44.03 41.04
C ARG A 150 -2.58 43.28 40.41
N GLY A 151 -2.64 43.03 39.10
CA GLY A 151 -1.56 42.36 38.38
C GLY A 151 -0.25 43.16 38.38
N ALA A 152 -0.33 44.47 38.14
CA ALA A 152 0.83 45.36 38.14
C ALA A 152 1.48 45.49 39.52
N ALA A 153 0.67 45.65 40.58
CA ALA A 153 1.17 45.69 41.96
C ALA A 153 1.83 44.36 42.38
N ARG A 154 1.20 43.22 42.05
CA ARG A 154 1.74 41.89 42.35
C ARG A 154 3.10 41.67 41.68
N VAL A 155 3.24 42.05 40.42
CA VAL A 155 4.53 41.96 39.71
C VAL A 155 5.53 43.00 40.21
N GLY A 156 5.08 44.21 40.57
CA GLY A 156 5.92 45.25 41.18
C GLY A 156 6.54 44.82 42.51
N ALA A 157 5.85 43.97 43.27
CA ALA A 157 6.36 43.38 44.50
C ALA A 157 7.30 42.18 44.28
N SER A 158 7.52 41.73 43.04
CA SER A 158 8.52 40.70 42.77
C SER A 158 9.94 41.25 42.92
N GLY A 159 10.92 40.42 43.25
CA GLY A 159 12.31 40.87 43.41
C GLY A 159 12.97 41.36 42.13
N ASP A 160 12.36 41.12 40.95
CA ASP A 160 12.81 41.60 39.64
C ASP A 160 11.61 41.90 38.72
N PRO A 161 10.90 43.03 38.94
CA PRO A 161 9.67 43.33 38.21
C PRO A 161 9.88 43.49 36.70
N ALA A 162 11.04 44.01 36.27
CA ALA A 162 11.33 44.26 34.87
C ALA A 162 11.43 42.93 34.09
N THR A 163 12.22 41.98 34.59
CA THR A 163 12.39 40.67 33.95
C THR A 163 11.10 39.86 34.01
N VAL A 164 10.39 39.87 35.14
CA VAL A 164 9.09 39.18 35.27
C VAL A 164 8.10 39.72 34.23
N ARG A 165 7.97 41.05 34.06
CA ARG A 165 7.11 41.65 33.02
C ARG A 165 7.51 41.20 31.61
N ARG A 166 8.81 41.16 31.31
CA ARG A 166 9.33 40.70 30.01
C ARG A 166 8.92 39.26 29.73
N TYR A 167 9.11 38.36 30.69
CA TYR A 167 8.72 36.96 30.56
C TYR A 167 7.21 36.76 30.44
N VAL A 168 6.39 37.49 31.21
CA VAL A 168 4.93 37.44 31.07
C VAL A 168 4.51 37.80 29.64
N ARG A 169 5.05 38.88 29.07
CA ARG A 169 4.73 39.28 27.67
C ARG A 169 5.13 38.21 26.67
N LEU A 170 6.30 37.60 26.84
CA LEU A 170 6.78 36.50 25.98
C LEU A 170 5.85 35.29 26.06
N MET A 171 5.51 34.82 27.27
CA MET A 171 4.60 33.69 27.48
C MET A 171 3.20 33.95 26.90
N LEU A 172 2.67 35.16 27.06
CA LEU A 172 1.38 35.55 26.52
C LEU A 172 1.40 35.63 24.98
N ARG A 173 2.47 36.15 24.39
CA ARG A 173 2.65 36.19 22.93
C ARG A 173 2.76 34.77 22.37
N ASP A 174 3.65 33.95 22.91
CA ASP A 174 3.92 32.61 22.40
C ASP A 174 2.68 31.69 22.59
N SER A 175 1.96 31.82 23.71
CA SER A 175 0.71 31.07 23.91
C SER A 175 -0.37 31.45 22.90
N ARG A 176 -0.41 32.70 22.45
CA ARG A 176 -1.36 33.13 21.41
C ARG A 176 -1.07 32.46 20.07
N ALA A 177 0.21 32.20 19.78
CA ALA A 177 0.65 31.54 18.56
C ALA A 177 0.48 30.01 18.62
N SER A 178 0.69 29.38 19.78
CA SER A 178 0.82 27.90 19.83
C SER A 178 -0.17 27.16 20.72
N ALA A 179 -0.99 27.85 21.52
CA ALA A 179 -1.96 27.16 22.37
C ALA A 179 -3.01 26.39 21.55
N GLY A 180 -3.46 25.26 22.08
CA GLY A 180 -4.46 24.40 21.46
C GLY A 180 -3.97 22.96 21.26
N ARG A 181 -4.81 22.15 20.64
CA ARG A 181 -4.53 20.72 20.43
C ARG A 181 -3.45 20.55 19.36
N HIS A 182 -2.30 20.04 19.78
CA HIS A 182 -1.22 19.69 18.88
C HIS A 182 -1.57 18.45 18.04
N ARG A 183 -1.10 18.42 16.79
CA ARG A 183 -1.32 17.33 15.83
C ARG A 183 0.03 16.70 15.45
N VAL A 184 0.02 15.39 15.30
CA VAL A 184 1.16 14.60 14.84
C VAL A 184 0.73 13.84 13.59
N ALA A 185 1.51 13.94 12.52
CA ALA A 185 1.34 13.19 11.29
C ALA A 185 2.58 12.34 11.02
N VAL A 186 2.39 11.11 10.55
CA VAL A 186 3.46 10.18 10.17
C VAL A 186 3.34 9.93 8.68
N VAL A 187 4.39 10.24 7.94
CA VAL A 187 4.44 10.12 6.48
C VAL A 187 5.64 9.24 6.11
N PRO A 188 5.44 7.93 5.96
CA PRO A 188 6.46 7.02 5.48
C PRO A 188 6.56 7.04 3.96
N ALA A 189 7.77 6.91 3.42
CA ALA A 189 8.04 6.72 2.00
C ALA A 189 8.13 5.23 1.66
N THR A 190 7.54 4.85 0.52
CA THR A 190 7.66 3.48 -0.02
C THR A 190 9.12 3.13 -0.31
N ALA A 191 9.47 1.86 -0.18
CA ALA A 191 10.79 1.34 -0.48
C ALA A 191 10.67 -0.01 -1.19
N ASP A 192 11.72 -0.45 -1.88
CA ASP A 192 11.82 -1.81 -2.40
C ASP A 192 12.51 -2.71 -1.36
N VAL A 193 12.35 -4.02 -1.48
CA VAL A 193 13.04 -5.00 -0.63
C VAL A 193 14.55 -4.77 -0.66
N GLY A 194 15.18 -4.76 0.53
CA GLY A 194 16.60 -4.43 0.72
C GLY A 194 16.88 -2.93 0.84
N GLY A 195 15.88 -2.08 0.59
CA GLY A 195 15.98 -0.63 0.70
C GLY A 195 15.72 -0.07 2.10
N VAL A 196 15.44 1.24 2.14
CA VAL A 196 15.19 2.00 3.37
C VAL A 196 13.91 2.82 3.23
N THR A 197 12.99 2.65 4.18
CA THR A 197 11.80 3.49 4.34
C THR A 197 12.16 4.73 5.15
N ALA A 198 12.12 5.91 4.51
CA ALA A 198 12.22 7.19 5.21
C ALA A 198 10.87 7.55 5.85
N VAL A 199 10.85 7.79 7.15
CA VAL A 199 9.66 8.15 7.92
C VAL A 199 9.78 9.59 8.36
N THR A 200 8.88 10.45 7.88
CA THR A 200 8.78 11.83 8.33
C THR A 200 7.66 11.96 9.36
N VAL A 201 8.02 12.36 10.58
CA VAL A 201 7.07 12.71 11.64
C VAL A 201 6.95 14.22 11.69
N ARG A 202 5.75 14.76 11.44
CA ARG A 202 5.47 16.20 11.50
C ARG A 202 4.63 16.52 12.71
N VAL A 203 5.07 17.49 13.51
CA VAL A 203 4.34 17.99 14.68
C VAL A 203 3.94 19.44 14.45
N THR A 204 2.66 19.73 14.66
CA THR A 204 2.09 21.07 14.55
C THR A 204 1.33 21.47 15.80
N ASP A 205 1.36 22.76 16.13
CA ASP A 205 0.65 23.33 17.27
C ASP A 205 -0.85 23.54 16.97
N GLY A 206 -1.55 24.18 17.91
CA GLY A 206 -2.99 24.43 17.79
C GLY A 206 -3.42 25.32 16.61
N HIS A 207 -2.48 26.05 16.00
CA HIS A 207 -2.73 26.94 14.86
C HIS A 207 -2.00 26.48 13.58
N GLY A 208 -1.42 25.28 13.58
CA GLY A 208 -0.72 24.71 12.42
C GLY A 208 0.75 25.10 12.30
N GLY A 209 1.30 25.85 13.26
CA GLY A 209 2.73 26.20 13.30
C GLY A 209 3.60 24.98 13.64
N PRO A 210 4.85 24.92 13.15
CA PRO A 210 5.77 23.82 13.47
C PRO A 210 6.19 23.83 14.94
N VAL A 211 6.40 22.64 15.52
CA VAL A 211 6.86 22.51 16.92
C VAL A 211 8.18 21.77 16.98
N ALA A 212 9.22 22.50 17.38
CA ALA A 212 10.59 22.02 17.49
C ALA A 212 10.92 21.43 18.88
N GLY A 213 12.02 20.68 18.95
CA GLY A 213 12.60 20.17 20.20
C GLY A 213 11.83 19.04 20.89
N LEU A 214 10.84 18.43 20.22
CA LEU A 214 10.09 17.31 20.77
C LEU A 214 10.80 15.98 20.48
N PRO A 215 11.01 15.11 21.49
CA PRO A 215 11.56 13.78 21.28
C PRO A 215 10.54 12.91 20.55
N VAL A 216 11.01 12.21 19.52
CA VAL A 216 10.23 11.29 18.69
C VAL A 216 10.87 9.92 18.75
N THR A 217 10.08 8.89 18.99
CA THR A 217 10.50 7.49 18.86
C THR A 217 9.67 6.82 17.79
N VAL A 218 10.31 6.26 16.77
CA VAL A 218 9.65 5.56 15.67
C VAL A 218 9.95 4.07 15.77
N THR A 219 8.91 3.25 15.64
CA THR A 219 8.96 1.78 15.62
C THR A 219 8.12 1.25 14.47
N SER A 220 8.52 0.14 13.87
CA SER A 220 7.65 -0.67 13.02
C SER A 220 7.36 -1.99 13.73
N PRO A 221 6.31 -2.05 14.57
CA PRO A 221 6.07 -3.18 15.46
C PRO A 221 5.67 -4.45 14.72
N ASP A 222 4.99 -4.30 13.59
CA ASP A 222 4.31 -5.44 12.96
C ASP A 222 5.25 -6.34 12.16
N GLY A 223 6.52 -5.95 11.93
CA GLY A 223 7.49 -6.75 11.16
C GLY A 223 7.12 -7.00 9.67
N GLY A 224 5.82 -7.00 9.31
CA GLY A 224 5.28 -7.94 8.33
C GLY A 224 5.08 -9.32 8.96
N THR A 225 4.45 -10.25 8.23
CA THR A 225 4.32 -11.68 8.60
C THR A 225 5.67 -12.42 8.75
N SER A 226 6.79 -11.70 8.61
CA SER A 226 8.15 -12.19 8.79
C SER A 226 8.93 -11.09 9.53
N GLU A 227 9.42 -11.38 10.74
CA GLU A 227 10.28 -10.51 11.55
C GLU A 227 11.56 -10.03 10.82
N PRO A 228 12.24 -8.95 11.30
CA PRO A 228 12.10 -8.33 12.62
C PRO A 228 11.47 -6.94 12.60
N ALA A 229 10.90 -6.57 13.76
CA ALA A 229 10.52 -5.20 14.06
C ALA A 229 11.71 -4.25 13.86
N ALA A 230 11.47 -3.10 13.22
CA ALA A 230 12.50 -2.08 13.05
C ALA A 230 12.37 -1.00 14.15
N GLY A 231 13.47 -0.74 14.86
CA GLY A 231 13.52 0.26 15.93
C GLY A 231 13.17 -0.30 17.31
N PRO A 232 13.23 0.53 18.38
CA PRO A 232 12.99 1.98 18.37
C PRO A 232 14.16 2.80 17.84
N VAL A 233 13.86 3.74 16.93
CA VAL A 233 14.80 4.79 16.52
C VAL A 233 14.35 6.12 17.11
N ALA A 234 15.26 6.79 17.81
CA ALA A 234 15.01 8.08 18.42
C ALA A 234 15.42 9.23 17.48
N ALA A 235 14.64 10.29 17.48
CA ALA A 235 14.90 11.54 16.78
C ALA A 235 14.32 12.72 17.58
N VAL A 236 14.59 13.94 17.13
CA VAL A 236 14.01 15.17 17.69
C VAL A 236 13.47 16.01 16.54
N THR A 237 12.32 16.65 16.73
CA THR A 237 11.78 17.57 15.73
C THR A 237 12.67 18.80 15.57
N GLY A 238 13.07 19.13 14.34
CA GLY A 238 13.78 20.36 14.01
C GLY A 238 12.88 21.60 14.05
N ASP A 239 13.43 22.75 13.64
CA ASP A 239 12.73 24.04 13.62
C ASP A 239 11.52 24.07 12.67
N ASP A 240 11.52 23.20 11.65
CA ASP A 240 10.40 22.97 10.73
C ASP A 240 9.31 22.04 11.31
N GLY A 241 9.48 21.59 12.56
CA GLY A 241 8.57 20.69 13.26
C GLY A 241 8.61 19.26 12.73
N ARG A 242 9.66 18.87 11.99
CA ARG A 242 9.80 17.53 11.43
C ARG A 242 10.94 16.75 12.08
N ALA A 243 10.74 15.45 12.21
CA ALA A 243 11.79 14.49 12.53
C ALA A 243 11.79 13.41 11.44
N VAL A 244 12.96 13.10 10.90
CA VAL A 244 13.11 12.07 9.85
C VAL A 244 13.88 10.88 10.42
N VAL A 245 13.32 9.70 10.24
CA VAL A 245 13.91 8.42 10.66
C VAL A 245 14.03 7.51 9.44
N ARG A 246 15.07 6.66 9.41
CA ARG A 246 15.27 5.66 8.37
C ARG A 246 15.09 4.27 8.97
N LEU A 247 14.23 3.45 8.35
CA LEU A 247 13.97 2.07 8.76
C LEU A 247 14.33 1.13 7.61
N ALA A 248 15.05 0.04 7.89
CA ALA A 248 15.36 -0.98 6.89
C ALA A 248 14.08 -1.70 6.41
N ALA A 249 14.05 -2.07 5.14
CA ALA A 249 12.92 -2.73 4.48
C ALA A 249 13.32 -4.13 3.94
N PRO A 250 13.57 -5.12 4.82
CA PRO A 250 14.10 -6.42 4.40
C PRO A 250 13.06 -7.35 3.76
N VAL A 251 11.77 -7.09 3.96
CA VAL A 251 10.67 -7.97 3.54
C VAL A 251 9.60 -7.15 2.83
N ALA A 252 9.04 -7.71 1.77
CA ALA A 252 7.96 -7.11 1.00
C ALA A 252 6.64 -7.10 1.78
N GLY A 253 5.71 -6.24 1.34
CA GLY A 253 4.36 -6.16 1.89
C GLY A 253 4.10 -4.90 2.70
N TRP A 254 2.91 -4.85 3.28
CA TRP A 254 2.47 -3.72 4.08
C TRP A 254 3.04 -3.77 5.49
N ARG A 255 3.53 -2.63 5.97
CA ARG A 255 4.08 -2.46 7.31
C ARG A 255 3.42 -1.28 8.01
N THR A 256 3.18 -1.40 9.31
CA THR A 256 2.75 -0.26 10.14
C THR A 256 3.98 0.42 10.72
N VAL A 257 4.01 1.74 10.61
CA VAL A 257 4.98 2.61 11.28
C VAL A 257 4.26 3.37 12.37
N VAL A 258 4.80 3.34 13.59
CA VAL A 258 4.26 4.00 14.77
C VAL A 258 5.27 5.03 15.27
N ALA A 259 4.83 6.27 15.44
CA ALA A 259 5.61 7.34 16.04
C ALA A 259 5.02 7.71 17.41
N ARG A 260 5.88 7.76 18.43
CA ARG A 260 5.57 8.27 19.77
C ARG A 260 6.30 9.60 19.96
N VAL A 261 5.54 10.68 20.05
CA VAL A 261 6.07 12.03 20.28
C VAL A 261 5.89 12.38 21.75
N GLY A 262 6.99 12.52 22.47
CA GLY A 262 7.02 12.87 23.89
C GLY A 262 7.01 14.38 24.12
N GLN A 263 6.82 14.76 25.39
CA GLN A 263 6.92 16.15 25.86
C GLN A 263 5.96 17.15 25.18
N VAL A 264 4.90 16.68 24.53
CA VAL A 264 3.92 17.55 23.85
C VAL A 264 3.17 18.38 24.90
N PRO A 265 3.08 19.71 24.76
CA PRO A 265 2.31 20.55 25.68
C PRO A 265 0.86 20.07 25.82
N GLU A 266 0.36 20.07 27.05
CA GLU A 266 -1.05 19.79 27.31
C GLU A 266 -1.90 21.02 26.96
N HIS A 267 -3.03 20.76 26.30
CA HIS A 267 -3.98 21.79 25.85
C HIS A 267 -5.16 21.96 26.82
N ARG A 268 -5.32 21.00 27.75
CA ARG A 268 -6.31 21.02 28.83
C ARG A 268 -5.69 21.49 30.12
N LEU A 269 -6.35 22.41 30.81
CA LEU A 269 -5.91 22.87 32.12
C LEU A 269 -6.19 21.78 33.15
N ARG A 270 -5.19 21.34 33.91
CA ARG A 270 -5.34 20.35 34.99
C ARG A 270 -5.61 21.10 36.29
N VAL A 271 -6.89 21.19 36.68
CA VAL A 271 -7.32 22.00 37.82
C VAL A 271 -7.52 21.13 39.05
N ARG A 272 -6.98 21.58 40.18
CA ARG A 272 -7.20 21.00 41.49
C ARG A 272 -8.04 21.94 42.32
N GLY A 273 -9.30 21.57 42.54
CA GLY A 273 -10.20 22.30 43.43
C GLY A 273 -9.78 22.16 44.89
N ALA A 274 -10.09 23.15 45.72
CA ALA A 274 -9.90 23.02 47.17
C ALA A 274 -10.92 22.04 47.77
N ASP A 275 -10.53 21.31 48.82
CA ASP A 275 -11.43 20.43 49.56
C ASP A 275 -12.51 21.23 50.30
N ARG A 276 -12.13 22.37 50.89
CA ARG A 276 -13.06 23.27 51.57
C ARG A 276 -13.53 24.40 50.65
N ARG A 277 -14.83 24.67 50.69
CA ARG A 277 -15.45 25.79 49.96
C ARG A 277 -14.80 27.12 50.37
N GLY A 278 -14.58 27.99 49.38
CA GLY A 278 -14.01 29.33 49.60
C GLY A 278 -12.48 29.39 49.71
N GLN A 279 -11.79 28.24 49.68
CA GLN A 279 -10.34 28.18 49.56
C GLN A 279 -9.90 28.15 48.09
N ALA A 280 -8.65 28.53 47.85
CA ALA A 280 -8.13 28.70 46.49
C ALA A 280 -7.91 27.36 45.79
N ALA A 281 -8.27 27.32 44.50
CA ALA A 281 -7.91 26.27 43.56
C ALA A 281 -6.55 26.57 42.91
N VAL A 282 -5.90 25.52 42.43
CA VAL A 282 -4.63 25.60 41.70
C VAL A 282 -4.71 24.85 40.37
N ALA A 283 -3.81 25.16 39.44
CA ALA A 283 -3.59 24.39 38.22
C ALA A 283 -2.19 23.80 38.19
N GLU A 284 -2.05 22.59 37.66
CA GLU A 284 -0.75 21.91 37.56
C GLU A 284 0.13 22.53 36.46
N GLY A 285 1.40 22.74 36.80
CA GLY A 285 2.47 23.14 35.88
C GLY A 285 3.27 21.94 35.38
N GLY A 286 3.99 22.14 34.27
CA GLY A 286 4.89 21.14 33.69
C GLY A 286 4.18 19.91 33.11
N VAL A 287 2.85 19.95 32.95
CA VAL A 287 2.07 18.84 32.41
C VAL A 287 2.38 18.69 30.93
N ARG A 288 2.86 17.51 30.54
CA ARG A 288 3.14 17.16 29.14
C ARG A 288 2.56 15.80 28.86
N ARG A 289 2.30 15.52 27.59
CA ARG A 289 1.72 14.24 27.15
C ARG A 289 2.58 13.59 26.08
N VAL A 290 2.36 12.30 25.91
CA VAL A 290 2.83 11.53 24.76
C VAL A 290 1.69 11.48 23.75
N VAL A 291 1.99 11.74 22.48
CA VAL A 291 1.07 11.56 21.36
C VAL A 291 1.57 10.41 20.51
N VAL A 292 0.71 9.45 20.23
CA VAL A 292 1.01 8.31 19.35
C VAL A 292 0.27 8.53 18.04
N ALA A 293 0.97 8.32 16.93
CA ALA A 293 0.41 8.33 15.59
C ALA A 293 0.99 7.17 14.79
N SER A 294 0.26 6.68 13.80
CA SER A 294 0.71 5.59 12.93
C SER A 294 0.31 5.82 11.48
N ALA A 295 1.02 5.15 10.58
CA ALA A 295 0.74 5.11 9.16
C ALA A 295 1.15 3.75 8.60
N ARG A 296 0.52 3.33 7.50
CA ARG A 296 0.94 2.14 6.74
C ARG A 296 1.83 2.55 5.59
N VAL A 297 2.77 1.68 5.25
CA VAL A 297 3.64 1.82 4.09
C VAL A 297 3.84 0.47 3.45
N ALA A 298 3.90 0.45 2.13
CA ALA A 298 4.23 -0.76 1.40
C ALA A 298 5.73 -0.82 1.09
N VAL A 299 6.30 -2.01 1.27
CA VAL A 299 7.61 -2.37 0.76
C VAL A 299 7.39 -3.23 -0.48
N ARG A 300 7.90 -2.81 -1.62
CA ARG A 300 7.68 -3.53 -2.89
C ARG A 300 8.63 -4.71 -3.02
N GLY A 301 8.06 -5.89 -3.20
CA GLY A 301 8.78 -7.12 -3.54
C GLY A 301 8.73 -7.39 -5.04
N THR A 302 9.60 -8.30 -5.50
CA THR A 302 9.49 -8.86 -6.85
C THR A 302 8.33 -9.85 -6.91
N GLN A 303 7.48 -9.69 -7.92
CA GLN A 303 6.44 -10.67 -8.23
C GLN A 303 6.98 -11.72 -9.22
N THR A 304 6.43 -12.92 -9.20
CA THR A 304 6.80 -14.02 -10.10
C THR A 304 5.77 -14.15 -11.23
N LEU A 305 6.25 -14.52 -12.42
CA LEU A 305 5.41 -14.75 -13.59
C LEU A 305 5.98 -15.90 -14.42
N SER A 306 5.16 -16.92 -14.65
CA SER A 306 5.38 -17.93 -15.67
C SER A 306 4.22 -17.93 -16.67
N ILE A 307 4.52 -18.29 -17.92
CA ILE A 307 3.54 -18.27 -19.01
C ILE A 307 3.61 -19.57 -19.80
N ALA A 308 2.46 -20.06 -20.26
CA ALA A 308 2.34 -21.25 -21.10
C ALA A 308 1.30 -21.02 -22.20
N ALA A 309 1.61 -21.43 -23.43
CA ALA A 309 0.65 -21.39 -24.53
C ALA A 309 -0.39 -22.49 -24.34
N ASP A 310 -1.66 -22.17 -24.62
CA ASP A 310 -2.74 -23.14 -24.51
C ASP A 310 -3.74 -22.92 -25.67
N PRO A 311 -3.90 -23.86 -26.62
CA PRO A 311 -3.02 -25.01 -26.84
C PRO A 311 -1.66 -24.57 -27.41
N GLY A 312 -0.62 -25.41 -27.26
CA GLY A 312 0.71 -25.17 -27.86
C GLY A 312 0.75 -25.34 -29.39
N GLN A 313 -0.27 -25.96 -29.99
CA GLN A 313 -0.43 -26.10 -31.43
C GLN A 313 -1.88 -25.88 -31.85
N LEU A 314 -2.10 -25.13 -32.94
CA LEU A 314 -3.42 -24.86 -33.51
C LEU A 314 -3.36 -24.68 -35.04
N VAL A 315 -4.52 -24.52 -35.68
CA VAL A 315 -4.67 -24.22 -37.11
C VAL A 315 -5.11 -22.77 -37.26
N VAL A 316 -4.73 -22.09 -38.35
CA VAL A 316 -5.14 -20.71 -38.63
C VAL A 316 -6.66 -20.53 -38.45
N GLY A 317 -7.04 -19.45 -37.77
CA GLY A 317 -8.42 -19.14 -37.39
C GLY A 317 -8.88 -19.74 -36.06
N SER A 318 -8.16 -20.72 -35.50
CA SER A 318 -8.44 -21.22 -34.14
C SER A 318 -8.01 -20.21 -33.07
N PRO A 319 -8.73 -20.16 -31.93
CA PRO A 319 -8.36 -19.29 -30.81
C PRO A 319 -7.05 -19.75 -30.17
N ALA A 320 -6.06 -18.86 -30.11
CA ALA A 320 -4.84 -18.99 -29.33
C ALA A 320 -5.00 -18.25 -28.00
N ARG A 321 -4.65 -18.87 -26.88
CA ARG A 321 -4.56 -18.20 -25.57
C ARG A 321 -3.23 -18.50 -24.90
N VAL A 322 -2.92 -17.69 -23.90
CA VAL A 322 -1.81 -17.90 -22.98
C VAL A 322 -2.36 -18.01 -21.56
N VAL A 323 -1.81 -18.93 -20.78
CA VAL A 323 -2.05 -19.02 -19.34
C VAL A 323 -0.88 -18.34 -18.64
N ALA A 324 -1.18 -17.30 -17.86
CA ALA A 324 -0.21 -16.61 -17.03
C ALA A 324 -0.39 -17.04 -15.57
N THR A 325 0.66 -17.58 -14.95
CA THR A 325 0.68 -17.87 -13.50
C THR A 325 1.44 -16.76 -12.79
N VAL A 326 0.73 -16.03 -11.93
CA VAL A 326 1.22 -14.84 -11.24
C VAL A 326 1.33 -15.13 -9.75
N GLY A 327 2.45 -14.78 -9.13
CA GLY A 327 2.63 -14.79 -7.67
C GLY A 327 3.19 -13.46 -7.17
N GLY A 328 2.81 -13.01 -5.97
CA GLY A 328 3.27 -11.73 -5.43
C GLY A 328 2.56 -11.38 -4.12
N ASP A 329 1.87 -10.22 -4.12
CA ASP A 329 1.14 -9.70 -2.96
C ASP A 329 -0.37 -10.02 -2.96
N GLY A 330 -0.87 -10.84 -3.90
CA GLY A 330 -2.30 -11.17 -4.02
C GLY A 330 -3.23 -10.00 -4.36
N SER A 331 -2.70 -8.81 -4.65
CA SER A 331 -3.50 -7.62 -4.94
C SER A 331 -4.03 -7.62 -6.37
N ASN A 332 -5.17 -6.96 -6.56
CA ASN A 332 -5.79 -6.79 -7.86
C ASN A 332 -4.92 -5.95 -8.81
N ARG A 333 -4.65 -6.43 -10.02
CA ARG A 333 -3.78 -5.76 -11.00
C ARG A 333 -4.08 -6.15 -12.45
N MET A 334 -3.67 -5.31 -13.38
CA MET A 334 -3.84 -5.56 -14.82
C MET A 334 -2.70 -6.43 -15.37
N ALA A 335 -3.06 -7.44 -16.16
CA ALA A 335 -2.15 -8.17 -17.04
C ALA A 335 -2.46 -7.86 -18.51
N ILE A 336 -1.43 -7.68 -19.31
CA ILE A 336 -1.51 -7.47 -20.76
C ILE A 336 -0.75 -8.60 -21.43
N ALA A 337 -1.42 -9.35 -22.30
CA ALA A 337 -0.82 -10.39 -23.12
C ALA A 337 -0.77 -9.92 -24.57
N SER A 338 0.39 -10.05 -25.19
CA SER A 338 0.63 -9.66 -26.57
C SER A 338 1.22 -10.82 -27.36
N LEU A 339 0.74 -11.00 -28.59
CA LEU A 339 1.13 -12.09 -29.49
C LEU A 339 2.05 -11.56 -30.59
N HIS A 340 3.24 -12.13 -30.72
CA HIS A 340 4.28 -11.71 -31.67
C HIS A 340 4.49 -12.80 -32.72
N GLY A 341 4.65 -12.44 -33.99
CA GLY A 341 4.87 -13.40 -35.09
C GLY A 341 4.18 -12.97 -36.40
N PRO A 342 4.05 -13.86 -37.40
CA PRO A 342 4.58 -15.22 -37.42
C PRO A 342 6.10 -15.27 -37.59
N PHE A 343 6.73 -16.25 -36.96
CA PHE A 343 8.13 -16.64 -37.13
C PHE A 343 8.25 -17.95 -37.90
N SER A 344 9.38 -18.15 -38.58
CA SER A 344 9.63 -19.35 -39.40
C SER A 344 10.03 -20.58 -38.58
N SER A 345 10.52 -20.41 -37.35
CA SER A 345 10.94 -21.49 -36.46
C SER A 345 10.65 -21.16 -34.99
N ASP A 346 10.60 -22.21 -34.15
CA ASP A 346 10.43 -22.08 -32.70
C ASP A 346 11.58 -21.28 -32.06
N GLY A 347 12.83 -21.66 -32.36
CA GLY A 347 14.01 -20.96 -31.85
C GLY A 347 14.19 -19.52 -32.35
N GLY A 348 13.47 -19.12 -33.40
CA GLY A 348 13.42 -17.75 -33.89
C GLY A 348 12.33 -16.89 -33.25
N ALA A 349 11.43 -17.49 -32.46
CA ALA A 349 10.29 -16.79 -31.89
C ALA A 349 10.71 -15.93 -30.69
N HIS A 350 10.42 -14.63 -30.74
CA HIS A 350 10.79 -13.66 -29.72
C HIS A 350 9.80 -12.49 -29.65
N CYS A 351 9.83 -11.70 -28.57
CA CYS A 351 8.85 -10.64 -28.33
C CYS A 351 9.35 -9.20 -28.60
N SER A 352 10.34 -9.06 -29.49
CA SER A 352 10.92 -7.78 -29.91
C SER A 352 10.11 -7.03 -31.00
N PRO A 353 9.49 -7.70 -31.98
CA PRO A 353 8.66 -7.04 -33.00
C PRO A 353 7.41 -6.39 -32.41
N ALA A 354 6.69 -5.64 -33.25
CA ALA A 354 5.36 -5.16 -32.87
C ALA A 354 4.40 -6.34 -32.71
N PRO A 355 3.51 -6.32 -31.70
CA PRO A 355 2.55 -7.38 -31.51
C PRO A 355 1.50 -7.37 -32.64
N THR A 356 1.11 -8.57 -33.06
CA THR A 356 0.01 -8.79 -34.01
C THR A 356 -1.37 -8.73 -33.35
N ALA A 357 -1.42 -8.99 -32.04
CA ALA A 357 -2.61 -8.86 -31.22
C ALA A 357 -2.23 -8.56 -29.77
N GLU A 358 -3.13 -7.89 -29.06
CA GLU A 358 -2.99 -7.58 -27.64
C GLU A 358 -4.34 -7.74 -26.94
N VAL A 359 -4.31 -8.31 -25.74
CA VAL A 359 -5.48 -8.53 -24.89
C VAL A 359 -5.11 -8.23 -23.44
N SER A 360 -6.09 -7.87 -22.62
CA SER A 360 -5.89 -7.59 -21.21
C SER A 360 -6.85 -8.39 -20.33
N ALA A 361 -6.41 -8.68 -19.11
CA ALA A 361 -7.20 -9.35 -18.09
C ALA A 361 -6.86 -8.82 -16.70
N MET A 362 -7.83 -8.91 -15.80
CA MET A 362 -7.66 -8.56 -14.40
C MET A 362 -7.16 -9.77 -13.60
N VAL A 363 -6.05 -9.60 -12.91
CA VAL A 363 -5.47 -10.57 -11.97
C VAL A 363 -5.96 -10.20 -10.58
N THR A 364 -6.95 -10.93 -10.06
CA THR A 364 -7.63 -10.59 -8.79
C THR A 364 -6.93 -11.12 -7.55
N ALA A 365 -6.06 -12.12 -7.72
CA ALA A 365 -5.30 -12.81 -6.68
C ALA A 365 -4.08 -13.52 -7.31
N ASP A 366 -3.22 -14.11 -6.49
CA ASP A 366 -2.15 -14.97 -7.01
C ASP A 366 -2.75 -16.28 -7.56
N GLY A 367 -2.26 -16.76 -8.70
CA GLY A 367 -2.79 -17.94 -9.38
C GLY A 367 -2.62 -17.93 -10.90
N ALA A 368 -3.26 -18.89 -11.56
CA ALA A 368 -3.23 -19.06 -13.01
C ALA A 368 -4.43 -18.40 -13.69
N TYR A 369 -4.17 -17.62 -14.74
CA TYR A 369 -5.15 -16.84 -15.49
C TYR A 369 -5.08 -17.19 -16.96
N ALA A 370 -6.18 -17.68 -17.52
CA ALA A 370 -6.35 -17.79 -18.95
C ALA A 370 -6.65 -16.41 -19.53
N MET A 371 -5.73 -15.88 -20.32
CA MET A 371 -5.92 -14.60 -21.01
C MET A 371 -6.98 -14.75 -22.12
N PRO A 372 -7.69 -13.67 -22.49
CA PRO A 372 -8.61 -13.69 -23.62
C PRO A 372 -7.93 -14.23 -24.88
N ALA A 373 -8.67 -15.03 -25.66
CA ALA A 373 -8.10 -15.65 -26.84
C ALA A 373 -8.03 -14.68 -28.03
N VAL A 374 -7.03 -14.87 -28.90
CA VAL A 374 -6.86 -14.17 -30.18
C VAL A 374 -6.72 -15.20 -31.31
N ALA A 375 -7.19 -14.89 -32.51
CA ALA A 375 -7.07 -15.79 -33.65
C ALA A 375 -5.93 -15.32 -34.58
N PRO A 376 -4.80 -16.05 -34.67
CA PRO A 376 -3.71 -15.68 -35.58
C PRO A 376 -4.16 -15.79 -37.04
N ALA A 377 -3.86 -14.76 -37.84
CA ALA A 377 -4.28 -14.67 -39.24
C ALA A 377 -3.39 -15.48 -40.21
N GLY A 378 -2.20 -15.91 -39.78
CA GLY A 378 -1.24 -16.64 -40.60
C GLY A 378 -0.65 -17.86 -39.89
N GLY A 379 -0.14 -18.81 -40.66
CA GLY A 379 0.65 -19.92 -40.11
C GLY A 379 2.02 -19.45 -39.67
N GLY A 380 2.70 -20.27 -38.86
CA GLY A 380 4.04 -20.00 -38.31
C GLY A 380 4.09 -20.21 -36.81
N TYR A 381 5.22 -19.82 -36.22
CA TYR A 381 5.42 -19.78 -34.78
C TYR A 381 5.07 -18.41 -34.24
N PHE A 382 4.40 -18.33 -33.09
CA PHE A 382 4.10 -17.07 -32.44
C PHE A 382 4.55 -17.12 -30.99
N ALA A 383 5.16 -16.04 -30.49
CA ALA A 383 5.59 -15.92 -29.10
C ALA A 383 4.61 -15.05 -28.32
N TRP A 384 4.15 -15.55 -27.18
CA TRP A 384 3.44 -14.73 -26.21
C TRP A 384 4.40 -13.95 -25.31
N ARG A 385 4.04 -12.69 -25.07
CA ARG A 385 4.58 -11.86 -23.98
C ARG A 385 3.47 -11.45 -23.05
N VAL A 386 3.65 -11.67 -21.75
CA VAL A 386 2.73 -11.16 -20.72
C VAL A 386 3.46 -10.16 -19.85
N VAL A 387 2.82 -9.02 -19.62
CA VAL A 387 3.26 -7.99 -18.69
C VAL A 387 2.21 -7.86 -17.61
N VAL A 388 2.60 -7.99 -16.35
CA VAL A 388 1.74 -7.79 -15.20
C VAL A 388 2.17 -6.50 -14.49
N SER A 389 1.22 -5.60 -14.29
CA SER A 389 1.45 -4.32 -13.64
C SER A 389 1.87 -4.52 -12.18
N GLY A 390 2.64 -3.56 -11.65
CA GLY A 390 2.98 -3.52 -10.23
C GLY A 390 1.80 -3.07 -9.37
N THR A 391 2.00 -3.11 -8.07
CA THR A 391 1.06 -2.66 -7.03
C THR A 391 1.83 -1.79 -6.03
N ASP A 392 1.16 -1.32 -4.98
CA ASP A 392 1.85 -0.62 -3.89
C ASP A 392 2.93 -1.50 -3.23
N ALA A 393 2.76 -2.83 -3.24
CA ALA A 393 3.64 -3.79 -2.58
C ALA A 393 4.37 -4.76 -3.53
N SER A 394 4.25 -4.59 -4.84
CA SER A 394 4.93 -5.45 -5.83
C SER A 394 5.43 -4.65 -7.03
N THR A 395 6.64 -4.96 -7.51
CA THR A 395 7.18 -4.38 -8.74
C THR A 395 6.55 -5.04 -9.98
N PRO A 396 6.39 -4.33 -11.12
CA PRO A 396 5.93 -4.95 -12.37
C PRO A 396 6.83 -6.10 -12.81
N VAL A 397 6.28 -7.07 -13.54
CA VAL A 397 7.04 -8.19 -14.12
C VAL A 397 6.58 -8.48 -15.54
N ALA A 398 7.48 -8.99 -16.38
CA ALA A 398 7.17 -9.42 -17.73
C ALA A 398 7.85 -10.76 -18.03
N SER A 399 7.21 -11.57 -18.87
CA SER A 399 7.76 -12.84 -19.36
C SER A 399 7.45 -12.99 -20.86
N CYS A 400 8.36 -13.63 -21.59
CA CYS A 400 8.28 -13.88 -23.04
C CYS A 400 8.71 -15.32 -23.30
N GLY A 401 8.07 -16.00 -24.26
CA GLY A 401 8.56 -17.29 -24.78
C GLY A 401 7.54 -18.44 -24.75
N ALA A 402 6.30 -18.24 -24.31
CA ALA A 402 5.26 -19.24 -24.51
C ALA A 402 4.91 -19.32 -26.00
N VAL A 403 5.64 -20.14 -26.75
CA VAL A 403 5.50 -20.26 -28.20
C VAL A 403 4.30 -21.13 -28.56
N VAL A 404 3.51 -20.69 -29.54
CA VAL A 404 2.41 -21.44 -30.13
C VAL A 404 2.67 -21.67 -31.62
N LYS A 405 2.47 -22.91 -32.05
CA LYS A 405 2.62 -23.33 -33.44
C LYS A 405 1.28 -23.26 -34.16
N VAL A 406 1.19 -22.45 -35.20
CA VAL A 406 -0.02 -22.26 -36.00
C VAL A 406 0.18 -22.87 -37.38
N ARG A 407 -0.59 -23.90 -37.71
CA ARG A 407 -0.56 -24.51 -39.04
C ARG A 407 -1.47 -23.76 -39.99
N ALA A 408 -0.96 -23.32 -41.13
CA ALA A 408 -1.75 -22.72 -42.19
C ALA A 408 -2.59 -23.77 -42.94
N LYS A 409 -3.72 -23.32 -43.49
CA LYS A 409 -4.42 -24.05 -44.55
C LYS A 409 -3.79 -23.64 -45.88
N SER A 410 -2.89 -24.48 -46.41
CA SER A 410 -2.24 -24.23 -47.68
C SER A 410 -3.15 -24.64 -48.83
N ALA A 411 -3.33 -23.79 -49.84
CA ALA A 411 -4.11 -24.11 -51.02
C ALA A 411 -3.22 -24.14 -52.26
N ALA A 412 -3.45 -25.12 -53.14
CA ALA A 412 -2.90 -25.14 -54.48
C ALA A 412 -4.04 -24.90 -55.48
N THR A 413 -3.90 -23.88 -56.32
CA THR A 413 -4.77 -23.66 -57.48
C THR A 413 -4.03 -24.08 -58.73
N LEU A 414 -4.70 -24.85 -59.60
CA LEU A 414 -4.15 -25.29 -60.87
C LEU A 414 -4.59 -24.35 -61.98
N ASP A 415 -3.64 -24.00 -62.84
CA ASP A 415 -3.86 -23.32 -64.10
C ASP A 415 -3.05 -24.06 -65.19
N TRP A 416 -3.58 -24.18 -66.39
CA TRP A 416 -2.89 -24.88 -67.48
C TRP A 416 -2.95 -24.07 -68.75
N ALA A 417 -1.84 -24.09 -69.50
CA ALA A 417 -1.81 -23.48 -70.81
C ALA A 417 -2.63 -24.37 -71.78
N PRO A 418 -3.61 -23.82 -72.53
CA PRO A 418 -4.32 -24.54 -73.57
C PRO A 418 -3.45 -24.65 -74.83
N ALA A 419 -2.27 -25.25 -74.71
CA ALA A 419 -1.58 -25.77 -75.87
C ALA A 419 -2.07 -27.20 -76.02
N VAL A 420 -3.06 -27.40 -76.89
CA VAL A 420 -3.46 -28.73 -77.37
C VAL A 420 -2.20 -29.37 -77.97
N PRO A 421 -1.54 -30.33 -77.31
CA PRO A 421 -0.51 -31.09 -77.99
C PRO A 421 -1.26 -31.94 -79.02
N ALA A 422 -0.80 -31.93 -80.28
CA ALA A 422 -1.12 -33.04 -81.16
C ALA A 422 -0.75 -34.35 -80.45
N ALA A 423 -1.57 -35.40 -80.59
CA ALA A 423 -1.35 -36.71 -79.97
C ALA A 423 0.15 -37.09 -79.92
N LYS A 424 0.65 -37.50 -78.73
CA LYS A 424 2.07 -37.72 -78.38
C LYS A 424 2.86 -36.42 -78.14
N GLY A 425 2.60 -35.76 -77.01
CA GLY A 425 3.27 -34.52 -76.65
C GLY A 425 3.41 -34.30 -75.15
N ASN A 426 4.19 -33.28 -74.81
CA ASN A 426 4.37 -32.82 -73.44
C ASN A 426 3.29 -31.79 -73.09
N VAL A 427 2.62 -31.98 -71.96
CA VAL A 427 1.70 -30.98 -71.38
C VAL A 427 2.34 -30.40 -70.13
N THR A 428 2.30 -29.07 -70.01
CA THR A 428 2.76 -28.38 -68.81
C THR A 428 1.56 -27.96 -67.95
N ALA A 429 1.57 -28.39 -66.69
CA ALA A 429 0.61 -27.96 -65.66
C ALA A 429 1.29 -26.95 -64.73
N THR A 430 0.63 -25.83 -64.45
CA THR A 430 1.12 -24.81 -63.51
C THR A 430 0.27 -24.82 -62.23
N ALA A 431 0.88 -25.10 -61.08
CA ALA A 431 0.21 -25.03 -59.78
C ALA A 431 0.69 -23.80 -59.01
N THR A 432 -0.24 -22.98 -58.51
CA THR A 432 0.05 -21.84 -57.64
C THR A 432 -0.23 -22.20 -56.18
N VAL A 433 0.81 -22.16 -55.36
CA VAL A 433 0.73 -22.39 -53.90
C VAL A 433 0.43 -21.08 -53.18
N SER A 434 -0.52 -21.11 -52.25
CA SER A 434 -0.90 -19.98 -51.41
C SER A 434 -1.08 -20.40 -49.94
N GLY A 435 -1.05 -19.42 -49.02
CA GLY A 435 -1.27 -19.63 -47.59
C GLY A 435 0.00 -19.89 -46.77
N ILE A 436 1.20 -19.73 -47.34
CA ILE A 436 2.50 -19.99 -46.70
C ILE A 436 3.29 -18.67 -46.64
N PRO A 437 3.17 -17.90 -45.55
CA PRO A 437 3.64 -16.51 -45.49
C PRO A 437 5.16 -16.34 -45.31
N PHE A 438 5.92 -17.43 -45.26
CA PHE A 438 7.38 -17.43 -45.07
C PHE A 438 8.05 -18.39 -46.07
N PRO A 439 9.34 -18.19 -46.39
CA PRO A 439 10.08 -19.03 -47.33
C PRO A 439 10.48 -20.37 -46.69
N ALA A 440 9.49 -21.23 -46.40
CA ALA A 440 9.72 -22.62 -46.01
C ALA A 440 9.70 -23.54 -47.23
N PRO A 441 10.47 -24.64 -47.24
CA PRO A 441 10.39 -25.65 -48.30
C PRO A 441 9.04 -26.36 -48.24
N VAL A 442 8.32 -26.39 -49.36
CA VAL A 442 6.99 -26.94 -49.53
C VAL A 442 7.06 -27.92 -50.69
N ASP A 443 6.72 -29.16 -50.40
CA ASP A 443 6.64 -30.21 -51.42
C ASP A 443 5.23 -30.21 -52.01
N VAL A 444 5.16 -30.06 -53.33
CA VAL A 444 3.90 -30.09 -54.08
C VAL A 444 3.93 -31.30 -55.00
N ARG A 445 2.92 -32.15 -54.86
CA ARG A 445 2.73 -33.32 -55.70
C ARG A 445 1.74 -32.99 -56.80
N ILE A 446 2.18 -33.07 -58.06
CA ILE A 446 1.32 -32.91 -59.24
C ILE A 446 1.15 -34.28 -59.87
N THR A 447 -0.09 -34.74 -60.00
CA THR A 447 -0.43 -36.06 -60.53
C THR A 447 -1.30 -35.93 -61.77
N LEU A 448 -0.93 -36.65 -62.82
CA LEU A 448 -1.70 -36.83 -64.05
C LEU A 448 -2.48 -38.14 -63.97
N TYR A 449 -3.77 -38.09 -64.28
CA TYR A 449 -4.67 -39.24 -64.29
C TYR A 449 -5.26 -39.48 -65.68
N GLN A 450 -5.55 -40.75 -65.97
CA GLN A 450 -6.28 -41.14 -67.17
C GLN A 450 -7.80 -41.03 -66.97
N ASP A 451 -8.54 -40.89 -68.06
CA ASP A 451 -10.00 -41.07 -68.15
C ASP A 451 -10.86 -39.95 -67.52
N GLY A 452 -10.30 -38.76 -67.35
CA GLY A 452 -11.06 -37.58 -66.88
C GLY A 452 -11.52 -37.63 -65.40
N GLY A 453 -11.05 -38.62 -64.64
CA GLY A 453 -11.24 -38.72 -63.18
C GLY A 453 -9.91 -38.91 -62.45
N CYS A 454 -9.92 -38.79 -61.12
CA CYS A 454 -8.73 -38.95 -60.28
C CYS A 454 -8.58 -40.37 -59.69
N GLY A 455 -8.84 -41.40 -60.51
CA GLY A 455 -8.87 -42.81 -60.08
C GLY A 455 -7.57 -43.58 -60.28
N SER A 456 -6.91 -43.42 -61.43
CA SER A 456 -5.65 -44.10 -61.76
C SER A 456 -4.63 -43.11 -62.29
N SER A 457 -3.55 -42.91 -61.54
CA SER A 457 -2.46 -42.01 -61.93
C SER A 457 -1.60 -42.66 -63.00
N ILE A 458 -1.28 -41.89 -64.05
CA ILE A 458 -0.32 -42.29 -65.09
C ILE A 458 1.07 -41.82 -64.72
N ASP A 459 1.19 -40.63 -64.14
CA ASP A 459 2.47 -40.01 -63.82
C ASP A 459 2.35 -39.06 -62.61
N VAL A 460 3.44 -38.91 -61.85
CA VAL A 460 3.52 -38.13 -60.62
C VAL A 460 4.84 -37.37 -60.61
N ASP A 461 4.77 -36.05 -60.46
CA ASP A 461 5.93 -35.20 -60.23
C ASP A 461 5.85 -34.57 -58.83
N GLU A 462 6.98 -34.52 -58.13
CA GLU A 462 7.10 -33.88 -56.82
C GLU A 462 8.10 -32.73 -56.90
N VAL A 463 7.58 -31.51 -56.80
CA VAL A 463 8.37 -30.29 -56.92
C VAL A 463 8.46 -29.59 -55.57
N ARG A 464 9.69 -29.28 -55.17
CA ARG A 464 9.96 -28.47 -53.97
C ARG A 464 10.02 -26.98 -54.31
N ARG A 465 9.24 -26.16 -53.62
CA ARG A 465 9.25 -24.69 -53.70
C ARG A 465 9.46 -24.07 -52.33
N PHE A 466 9.93 -22.81 -52.28
CA PHE A 466 9.95 -22.03 -51.05
C PHE A 466 8.79 -21.03 -51.00
N GLY A 467 7.91 -21.16 -49.99
CA GLY A 467 6.78 -20.26 -49.77
C GLY A 467 5.71 -20.28 -50.88
N ASN A 468 4.98 -19.17 -51.03
CA ASN A 468 3.93 -19.00 -52.04
C ASN A 468 4.47 -18.87 -53.48
N GLY A 469 3.62 -19.18 -54.46
CA GLY A 469 3.83 -18.88 -55.89
C GLY A 469 3.70 -20.10 -56.82
N ALA A 470 4.00 -19.90 -58.10
CA ALA A 470 3.71 -20.86 -59.16
C ALA A 470 4.85 -21.87 -59.42
N ILE A 471 4.53 -23.14 -59.54
CA ILE A 471 5.42 -24.19 -60.03
C ILE A 471 4.85 -24.76 -61.32
N SER A 472 5.72 -25.26 -62.20
CA SER A 472 5.29 -25.93 -63.43
C SER A 472 5.94 -27.30 -63.53
N SER A 473 5.14 -28.30 -63.89
CA SER A 473 5.59 -29.67 -64.15
C SER A 473 5.15 -30.08 -65.55
N THR A 474 5.99 -30.85 -66.23
CA THR A 474 5.76 -31.27 -67.62
C THR A 474 5.64 -32.78 -67.67
N PHE A 475 4.55 -33.26 -68.28
CA PHE A 475 4.22 -34.69 -68.35
C PHE A 475 4.03 -35.11 -69.79
N TYR A 476 4.44 -36.34 -70.10
CA TYR A 476 4.26 -36.92 -71.42
C TYR A 476 2.89 -37.58 -71.56
N VAL A 477 2.14 -37.21 -72.61
CA VAL A 477 0.82 -37.76 -72.89
C VAL A 477 0.91 -38.69 -74.12
N PRO A 478 0.68 -40.01 -73.96
CA PRO A 478 0.95 -40.99 -75.01
C PRO A 478 -0.11 -41.05 -76.12
N ALA A 479 -1.33 -40.55 -75.88
CA ALA A 479 -2.46 -40.61 -76.81
C ALA A 479 -3.40 -39.40 -76.65
N ALA A 480 -4.23 -39.15 -77.67
CA ALA A 480 -5.38 -38.26 -77.52
C ALA A 480 -6.41 -38.90 -76.55
N GLY A 481 -7.06 -38.09 -75.72
CA GLY A 481 -7.99 -38.56 -74.71
C GLY A 481 -8.32 -37.53 -73.63
N THR A 482 -9.16 -37.93 -72.69
CA THR A 482 -9.48 -37.13 -71.51
C THR A 482 -8.56 -37.50 -70.36
N TYR A 483 -7.90 -36.50 -69.80
CA TYR A 483 -6.98 -36.60 -68.68
C TYR A 483 -7.51 -35.77 -67.50
N SER A 484 -6.93 -35.94 -66.32
CA SER A 484 -7.21 -35.06 -65.19
C SER A 484 -5.96 -34.75 -64.39
N TRP A 485 -5.96 -33.57 -63.79
CA TRP A 485 -4.86 -33.07 -62.97
C TRP A 485 -5.28 -32.94 -61.52
N ARG A 486 -4.33 -33.24 -60.65
CA ARG A 486 -4.42 -32.96 -59.22
C ARG A 486 -3.10 -32.38 -58.73
N ALA A 487 -3.15 -31.24 -58.06
CA ALA A 487 -1.98 -30.65 -57.42
C ALA A 487 -2.24 -30.55 -55.92
N GLU A 488 -1.48 -31.29 -55.13
CA GLU A 488 -1.61 -31.34 -53.69
C GLU A 488 -0.38 -30.74 -53.02
N VAL A 489 -0.60 -29.87 -52.05
CA VAL A 489 0.46 -29.46 -51.12
C VAL A 489 0.59 -30.56 -50.06
N VAL A 490 1.71 -31.27 -50.06
CA VAL A 490 1.98 -32.35 -49.09
C VAL A 490 1.97 -31.74 -47.68
N PRO A 491 1.22 -32.30 -46.70
CA PRO A 491 1.20 -31.77 -45.34
C PRO A 491 2.60 -31.66 -44.76
N GLY A 492 2.90 -30.52 -44.14
CA GLY A 492 4.21 -30.23 -43.59
C GLY A 492 4.13 -29.79 -42.15
N GLU A 493 5.26 -29.29 -41.65
CA GLU A 493 5.37 -28.88 -40.27
C GLU A 493 4.42 -27.72 -39.92
N LEU A 494 4.24 -26.78 -40.86
CA LEU A 494 3.50 -25.54 -40.66
C LEU A 494 2.24 -25.42 -41.53
N TRP A 495 1.82 -26.48 -42.20
CA TRP A 495 0.58 -26.50 -42.99
C TRP A 495 -0.07 -27.88 -43.00
N VAL A 496 -1.40 -27.91 -43.05
CA VAL A 496 -2.18 -29.15 -42.94
C VAL A 496 -2.39 -29.82 -44.32
N GLY A 497 -2.05 -29.13 -45.42
CA GLY A 497 -2.47 -29.51 -46.77
C GLY A 497 -3.97 -29.22 -47.00
N THR A 498 -4.39 -29.18 -48.25
CA THR A 498 -5.81 -29.09 -48.63
C THR A 498 -6.10 -30.12 -49.69
N PRO A 499 -7.20 -30.89 -49.60
CA PRO A 499 -7.61 -31.79 -50.67
C PRO A 499 -7.91 -30.95 -51.93
N PRO A 500 -7.15 -31.13 -53.02
CA PRO A 500 -7.32 -30.30 -54.20
C PRO A 500 -8.47 -30.78 -55.09
N PRO A 501 -9.04 -29.89 -55.92
CA PRO A 501 -9.99 -30.28 -56.95
C PRO A 501 -9.31 -31.15 -58.02
N CYS A 502 -10.04 -32.13 -58.54
CA CYS A 502 -9.68 -32.88 -59.73
C CYS A 502 -10.17 -32.11 -60.96
N LEU A 503 -9.27 -31.67 -61.85
CA LEU A 503 -9.64 -30.84 -62.99
C LEU A 503 -9.47 -31.62 -64.30
N PRO A 504 -10.53 -31.81 -65.10
CA PRO A 504 -10.46 -32.54 -66.35
C PRO A 504 -9.81 -31.70 -67.47
N MET A 505 -9.13 -32.38 -68.38
CA MET A 505 -8.50 -31.82 -69.58
C MET A 505 -8.74 -32.77 -70.76
N THR A 506 -8.91 -32.23 -71.97
CA THR A 506 -8.98 -33.05 -73.20
C THR A 506 -7.77 -32.74 -74.09
N VAL A 507 -7.10 -33.78 -74.56
CA VAL A 507 -5.99 -33.74 -75.53
C VAL A 507 -6.52 -34.34 -76.83
N SER A 508 -6.48 -33.59 -77.93
CA SER A 508 -7.06 -33.99 -79.24
C SER A 508 -6.02 -34.48 -80.24
#